data_AF-A0AB74DJ95-F1
#
_entry.id   AF-A0AB74DJ95-F1
#
_cell.length_a   1.000
_cell.length_b   1.000
_cell.length_c   1.000
_cell.angle_alpha   90.00
_cell.angle_beta   90.00
_cell.angle_gamma   90.00
#
_symmetry.space_group_name_H-M   'P 1'
#
loop_
_entity.id
_entity.type
_entity.pdbx_description
1 polymer ?
#
loop_
_entity_poly.entity_id
_entity_poly.type
_entity_poly.pdbx_seq_one_letter_code
_entity_poly.pdbx_strand_id
1 'polypeptide(L)'
;MANSTERIGIYECGKIAERNNWLFREQPINDIGIDAHMELIEEGKPKQLLALQIKSGESWFKEKKDGCIIFRDINERQYNYWTMNSLPCILVLYNPTDEMCIWGKLNTETIQKTRNGEGKGYYVKVPCSQIFLDDSSNRKILSYTNLPQHLQNYNFLLSQKKFMEIIESGGEVKLHSTEWVNKSSGKGETKLIVNDGDETKEYLYPYWFPFTPYEEVFPKLFPWANFSVDEEFFEESDSELWQQLHCWYDNEMDDWIVVGDTFEQFRQKLHPMRYVDHAGEVAEYMLVLSLNELGKSFLEVEQFISETRPYTKARPESKDK
;
A
#
# COMPACT_ATOMS: atom_id res chain seq x y z
N MET A 1 43.38 -7.91 3.39
CA MET A 1 42.99 -9.26 2.93
C MET A 1 41.56 -9.48 3.36
N ALA A 2 40.65 -9.81 2.45
CA ALA A 2 39.26 -10.09 2.81
C ALA A 2 39.22 -11.31 3.75
N ASN A 3 38.48 -11.23 4.85
CA ASN A 3 38.32 -12.34 5.78
C ASN A 3 37.55 -13.46 5.07
N SER A 4 38.08 -14.69 5.06
CA SER A 4 37.43 -15.85 4.41
C SER A 4 36.00 -16.04 4.90
N THR A 5 35.74 -15.76 6.18
CA THR A 5 34.41 -15.89 6.79
C THR A 5 33.41 -14.91 6.19
N GLU A 6 33.83 -13.66 5.96
CA GLU A 6 33.01 -12.62 5.34
C GLU A 6 32.68 -12.98 3.90
N ARG A 7 33.68 -13.46 3.14
CA ARG A 7 33.49 -13.92 1.75
C ARG A 7 32.48 -15.06 1.64
N ILE A 8 32.59 -16.06 2.52
CA ILE A 8 31.63 -17.18 2.56
C ILE A 8 30.21 -16.65 2.80
N GLY A 9 30.04 -15.72 3.75
CA GLY A 9 28.72 -15.15 4.03
C GLY A 9 28.14 -14.39 2.83
N ILE A 10 28.94 -13.60 2.11
CA ILE A 10 28.50 -12.92 0.89
C ILE A 10 28.03 -13.93 -0.16
N TYR A 11 28.80 -15.00 -0.39
CA TYR A 11 28.44 -16.03 -1.38
C TYR A 11 27.18 -16.81 -1.01
N GLU A 12 27.01 -17.18 0.25
CA GLU A 12 25.80 -17.89 0.70
C GLU A 12 24.56 -16.97 0.64
N CYS A 13 24.68 -15.71 1.04
CA CYS A 13 23.61 -14.73 0.86
C CYS A 13 23.23 -14.56 -0.63
N GLY A 14 24.22 -14.46 -1.51
CA GLY A 14 23.99 -14.38 -2.96
C GLY A 14 23.29 -15.62 -3.51
N LYS A 15 23.72 -16.81 -3.10
CA LYS A 15 23.08 -18.09 -3.48
C LYS A 15 21.63 -18.18 -2.99
N ILE A 16 21.34 -17.74 -1.77
CA ILE A 16 19.97 -17.68 -1.24
C ILE A 16 19.13 -16.69 -2.05
N ALA A 17 19.68 -15.52 -2.38
CA ALA A 17 19.00 -14.50 -3.19
C ALA A 17 18.64 -15.03 -4.58
N GLU A 18 19.61 -15.58 -5.32
CA GLU A 18 19.39 -16.09 -6.68
C GLU A 18 18.36 -17.24 -6.71
N ARG A 19 18.34 -18.11 -5.69
CA ARG A 19 17.33 -19.17 -5.54
C ARG A 19 15.92 -18.65 -5.32
N ASN A 20 15.78 -17.42 -4.86
CA ASN A 20 14.51 -16.75 -4.56
C ASN A 20 14.16 -15.68 -5.60
N ASN A 21 14.75 -15.73 -6.80
CA ASN A 21 14.55 -14.77 -7.90
C ASN A 21 15.00 -13.32 -7.60
N TRP A 22 15.88 -13.15 -6.62
CA TRP A 22 16.55 -11.88 -6.35
C TRP A 22 17.89 -11.85 -7.08
N LEU A 23 18.01 -10.93 -8.03
CA LEU A 23 19.26 -10.65 -8.72
C LEU A 23 20.23 -9.99 -7.74
N PHE A 24 21.33 -10.68 -7.41
CA PHE A 24 22.29 -10.25 -6.40
C PHE A 24 23.52 -9.57 -7.03
N ARG A 25 23.88 -8.39 -6.52
CA ARG A 25 25.01 -7.58 -7.01
C ARG A 25 25.91 -7.16 -5.85
N GLU A 26 26.99 -7.90 -5.65
CA GLU A 26 28.04 -7.55 -4.70
C GLU A 26 28.64 -6.18 -5.03
N GLN A 27 28.87 -5.33 -4.02
CA GLN A 27 29.49 -4.02 -4.19
C GLN A 27 31.01 -4.11 -4.05
N PRO A 28 31.78 -3.62 -5.05
CA PRO A 28 33.24 -3.77 -5.07
C PRO A 28 33.99 -2.80 -4.14
N ILE A 29 33.33 -1.76 -3.60
CA ILE A 29 33.94 -0.70 -2.80
C ILE A 29 33.41 -0.76 -1.36
N ASN A 30 34.31 -1.04 -0.43
CA ASN A 30 33.98 -1.38 0.95
C ASN A 30 34.24 -0.20 1.91
N ASP A 31 33.45 0.88 1.83
CA ASP A 31 33.81 2.10 2.59
C ASP A 31 32.73 2.64 3.54
N ILE A 32 31.45 2.25 3.41
CA ILE A 32 30.37 2.82 4.26
C ILE A 32 29.31 1.80 4.71
N GLY A 33 29.49 0.49 4.45
CA GLY A 33 28.66 -0.54 5.05
C GLY A 33 27.45 -1.00 4.23
N ILE A 34 27.60 -1.11 2.91
CA ILE A 34 26.71 -1.90 2.06
C ILE A 34 27.61 -2.85 1.27
N ASP A 35 27.38 -4.15 1.45
CA ASP A 35 28.17 -5.21 0.83
C ASP A 35 27.56 -5.69 -0.48
N ALA A 36 26.23 -5.52 -0.64
CA ALA A 36 25.52 -5.91 -1.85
C ALA A 36 24.23 -5.13 -2.05
N HIS A 37 23.76 -5.12 -3.29
CA HIS A 37 22.38 -4.81 -3.63
C HIS A 37 21.68 -6.08 -4.10
N MET A 38 20.37 -6.17 -3.88
CA MET A 38 19.55 -7.23 -4.48
C MET A 38 18.27 -6.66 -5.08
N GLU A 39 17.86 -7.20 -6.22
CA GLU A 39 16.69 -6.72 -6.98
C GLU A 39 15.74 -7.89 -7.29
N LEU A 40 14.49 -7.80 -6.87
CA LEU A 40 13.50 -8.83 -7.22
C LEU A 40 13.10 -8.65 -8.68
N ILE A 41 13.21 -9.73 -9.44
CA ILE A 41 12.72 -9.80 -10.81
C ILE A 41 11.45 -10.65 -10.84
N GLU A 42 10.35 -10.06 -11.29
CA GLU A 42 9.07 -10.76 -11.50
C GLU A 42 8.61 -10.50 -12.93
N GLU A 43 8.32 -11.57 -13.68
CA GLU A 43 7.94 -11.50 -15.10
C GLU A 43 8.92 -10.68 -15.97
N GLY A 44 10.22 -10.75 -15.64
CA GLY A 44 11.28 -10.04 -16.35
C GLY A 44 11.36 -8.53 -16.05
N LYS A 45 10.58 -8.03 -15.08
CA LYS A 45 10.60 -6.63 -14.67
C LYS A 45 11.17 -6.47 -13.24
N PRO A 46 11.98 -5.43 -12.98
CA PRO A 46 12.44 -5.12 -11.64
C PRO A 46 11.27 -4.61 -10.78
N LYS A 47 11.09 -5.18 -9.58
CA LYS A 47 9.99 -4.84 -8.67
C LYS A 47 10.45 -4.14 -7.40
N GLN A 48 11.59 -4.54 -6.85
CA GLN A 48 12.09 -4.01 -5.58
C GLN A 48 13.62 -4.07 -5.56
N LEU A 49 14.28 -2.97 -5.21
CA LEU A 49 15.73 -2.90 -5.03
C LEU A 49 16.07 -2.59 -3.57
N LEU A 50 16.96 -3.39 -2.98
CA LEU A 50 17.38 -3.27 -1.58
C LEU A 50 18.90 -3.21 -1.45
N ALA A 51 19.36 -2.61 -0.36
CA ALA A 51 20.76 -2.58 0.03
C ALA A 51 21.01 -3.47 1.25
N LEU A 52 22.09 -4.26 1.20
CA LEU A 52 22.42 -5.27 2.20
C LEU A 52 23.74 -4.93 2.86
N GLN A 53 23.74 -4.89 4.19
CA GLN A 53 24.94 -5.12 5.00
C GLN A 53 24.94 -6.59 5.41
N ILE A 54 26.00 -7.32 5.11
CA ILE A 54 26.19 -8.73 5.41
C ILE A 54 27.29 -8.85 6.46
N LYS A 55 26.99 -9.51 7.57
CA LYS A 55 27.96 -9.84 8.62
C LYS A 55 27.97 -11.34 8.83
N SER A 56 29.15 -11.94 8.69
CA SER A 56 29.34 -13.39 8.76
C SER A 56 30.25 -13.76 9.93
N GLY A 57 29.86 -14.79 10.68
CA GLY A 57 30.67 -15.36 11.76
C GLY A 57 29.88 -15.61 13.05
N GLU A 58 30.27 -16.68 13.75
CA GLU A 58 29.65 -17.12 15.01
C GLU A 58 29.66 -16.03 16.10
N SER A 59 30.66 -15.14 16.08
CA SER A 59 30.76 -14.04 17.05
C SER A 59 29.58 -13.09 17.03
N TRP A 60 28.91 -12.92 15.88
CA TRP A 60 27.73 -12.07 15.75
C TRP A 60 26.51 -12.64 16.47
N PHE A 61 26.49 -13.94 16.75
CA PHE A 61 25.36 -14.66 17.34
C PHE A 61 25.50 -14.86 18.86
N LYS A 62 26.59 -14.35 19.47
CA LYS A 62 26.88 -14.53 20.91
C LYS A 62 25.86 -13.87 21.84
N GLU A 63 25.38 -12.67 21.48
CA GLU A 63 24.41 -11.94 22.30
C GLU A 63 22.99 -12.23 21.82
N LYS A 64 22.38 -13.26 22.40
CA LYS A 64 20.98 -13.63 22.14
C LYS A 64 20.10 -13.27 23.34
N LYS A 65 19.03 -12.51 23.09
CA LYS A 65 18.07 -12.08 24.11
C LYS A 65 16.65 -12.02 23.53
N ASP A 66 15.67 -12.54 24.27
CA ASP A 66 14.25 -12.49 23.90
C ASP A 66 13.95 -13.00 22.48
N GLY A 67 14.65 -14.06 22.04
CA GLY A 67 14.49 -14.62 20.69
C GLY A 67 15.15 -13.81 19.56
N CYS A 68 15.94 -12.79 19.89
CA CYS A 68 16.66 -11.95 18.94
C CYS A 68 18.18 -12.03 19.14
N ILE A 69 18.94 -11.87 18.06
CA ILE A 69 20.37 -11.54 18.10
C ILE A 69 20.52 -10.02 18.24
N ILE A 70 21.38 -9.59 19.16
CA ILE A 70 21.65 -8.16 19.40
C ILE A 70 22.94 -7.77 18.67
N PHE A 71 22.79 -7.06 17.55
CA PHE A 71 23.92 -6.57 16.78
C PHE A 71 24.28 -5.14 17.21
N ARG A 72 25.54 -4.92 17.61
CA ARG A 72 26.01 -3.65 18.22
C ARG A 72 27.13 -2.95 17.44
N ASP A 73 27.65 -3.55 16.37
CA ASP A 73 28.74 -2.97 15.57
C ASP A 73 28.17 -1.91 14.62
N ILE A 74 27.66 -0.84 15.22
CA ILE A 74 27.02 0.29 14.55
C ILE A 74 27.55 1.59 15.15
N ASN A 75 28.28 2.35 14.33
CA ASN A 75 28.68 3.72 14.64
C ASN A 75 27.74 4.75 14.00
N GLU A 76 27.92 6.03 14.34
CA GLU A 76 27.07 7.13 13.84
C GLU A 76 27.12 7.30 12.31
N ARG A 77 28.29 7.05 11.68
CA ARG A 77 28.43 7.11 10.22
C ARG A 77 27.61 6.03 9.54
N GLN A 78 27.66 4.79 10.04
CA GLN A 78 26.85 3.67 9.54
C GLN A 78 25.36 3.92 9.76
N TYR A 79 24.98 4.36 10.96
CA TYR A 79 23.60 4.74 11.27
C TYR A 79 23.06 5.74 10.25
N ASN A 80 23.73 6.89 10.08
CA ASN A 80 23.30 7.92 9.14
C ASN A 80 23.26 7.39 7.70
N TYR A 81 24.25 6.59 7.31
CA TYR A 81 24.33 6.03 5.96
C TYR A 81 23.16 5.11 5.64
N TRP A 82 22.76 4.23 6.57
CA TRP A 82 21.65 3.31 6.36
C TRP A 82 20.28 4.00 6.46
N THR A 83 20.09 4.87 7.45
CA THR A 83 18.78 5.50 7.66
C THR A 83 18.44 6.59 6.66
N MET A 84 19.46 7.19 6.02
CA MET A 84 19.27 8.22 4.98
C MET A 84 19.44 7.65 3.57
N ASN A 85 19.66 6.34 3.43
CA ASN A 85 19.81 5.71 2.12
C ASN A 85 18.49 5.77 1.35
N SER A 86 18.56 6.09 0.05
CA SER A 86 17.40 6.07 -0.83
C SER A 86 16.84 4.65 -1.01
N LEU A 87 17.68 3.63 -0.86
CA LEU A 87 17.27 2.23 -0.87
C LEU A 87 16.96 1.75 0.56
N PRO A 88 15.90 0.95 0.75
CA PRO A 88 15.68 0.24 2.00
C PRO A 88 16.89 -0.64 2.32
N CYS A 89 17.48 -0.42 3.50
CA CYS A 89 18.66 -1.13 3.97
C CYS A 89 18.29 -2.25 4.95
N ILE A 90 18.89 -3.43 4.79
CA ILE A 90 18.76 -4.55 5.73
C ILE A 90 20.14 -5.05 6.18
N LEU A 91 20.20 -5.53 7.42
CA LEU A 91 21.32 -6.31 7.95
C LEU A 91 21.01 -7.78 7.77
N VAL A 92 21.94 -8.53 7.18
CA VAL A 92 21.91 -9.99 7.09
C VAL A 92 23.05 -10.55 7.95
N LEU A 93 22.70 -11.42 8.89
CA LEU A 93 23.66 -12.14 9.73
C LEU A 93 23.73 -13.58 9.24
N TYR A 94 24.94 -14.06 8.95
CA TYR A 94 25.20 -15.44 8.56
C TYR A 94 26.11 -16.14 9.57
N ASN A 95 25.68 -17.28 10.08
CA ASN A 95 26.48 -18.15 10.93
C ASN A 95 27.05 -19.30 10.10
N PRO A 96 28.37 -19.37 9.86
CA PRO A 96 28.96 -20.45 9.06
C PRO A 96 28.95 -21.82 9.77
N THR A 97 28.69 -21.88 11.08
CA THR A 97 28.74 -23.14 11.85
C THR A 97 27.47 -23.99 11.67
N ASP A 98 26.30 -23.35 11.67
CA ASP A 98 24.99 -24.00 11.56
C ASP A 98 24.17 -23.51 10.34
N GLU A 99 24.82 -22.74 9.46
CA GLU A 99 24.25 -22.13 8.24
C GLU A 99 23.05 -21.19 8.51
N MET A 100 22.85 -20.75 9.76
CA MET A 100 21.76 -19.84 10.09
C MET A 100 21.95 -18.49 9.39
N CYS A 101 20.99 -18.11 8.54
CA CYS A 101 20.96 -16.83 7.86
C CYS A 101 19.69 -16.06 8.25
N ILE A 102 19.85 -14.97 8.99
CA ILE A 102 18.74 -14.15 9.48
C ILE A 102 18.91 -12.69 9.08
N TRP A 103 17.82 -11.92 9.12
CA TRP A 103 17.85 -10.53 8.70
C TRP A 103 17.03 -9.59 9.59
N GLY A 104 17.39 -8.30 9.56
CA GLY A 104 16.69 -7.21 10.25
C GLY A 104 16.71 -5.92 9.44
N LYS A 105 15.66 -5.10 9.57
CA LYS A 105 15.59 -3.78 8.94
C LYS A 105 16.61 -2.83 9.57
N LEU A 106 17.19 -1.96 8.76
CA LEU A 106 18.05 -0.86 9.21
C LEU A 106 17.36 0.46 8.91
N ASN A 107 16.59 0.97 9.88
CA ASN A 107 15.93 2.27 9.81
C ASN A 107 15.90 2.96 11.19
N THR A 108 15.31 4.15 11.27
CA THR A 108 15.23 4.94 12.51
C THR A 108 14.38 4.29 13.61
N GLU A 109 13.50 3.35 13.27
CA GLU A 109 12.63 2.64 14.22
C GLU A 109 13.32 1.41 14.82
N THR A 110 14.15 0.72 14.04
CA THR A 110 14.79 -0.53 14.46
C THR A 110 16.17 -0.34 15.06
N ILE A 111 16.92 0.68 14.62
CA ILE A 111 18.23 0.99 15.17
C ILE A 111 18.06 1.87 16.41
N GLN A 112 18.45 1.34 17.56
CA GLN A 112 18.28 1.98 18.86
C GLN A 112 19.62 2.48 19.40
N LYS A 113 19.62 3.67 20.01
CA LYS A 113 20.77 4.14 20.79
C LYS A 113 20.93 3.32 22.06
N THR A 114 22.18 3.04 22.42
CA THR A 114 22.53 2.39 23.69
C THR A 114 22.18 3.29 24.89
N ARG A 115 22.07 2.68 26.08
CA ARG A 115 21.77 3.39 27.35
C ARG A 115 20.54 4.32 27.26
N ASN A 116 19.44 3.81 26.72
CA ASN A 116 18.17 4.54 26.60
C ASN A 116 18.28 5.92 25.90
N GLY A 117 19.21 6.06 24.94
CA GLY A 117 19.38 7.29 24.16
C GLY A 117 20.63 8.11 24.50
N GLU A 118 21.27 7.85 25.64
CA GLU A 118 22.42 8.64 26.12
C GLU A 118 23.78 8.06 25.72
N GLY A 119 23.80 6.82 25.21
CA GLY A 119 25.02 6.17 24.78
C GLY A 119 25.50 6.62 23.39
N LYS A 120 26.80 6.48 23.13
CA LYS A 120 27.43 6.78 21.83
C LYS A 120 27.29 5.66 20.79
N GLY A 121 26.95 4.45 21.22
CA GLY A 121 26.80 3.29 20.35
C GLY A 121 25.33 3.06 19.98
N TYR A 122 25.11 2.34 18.89
CA TYR A 122 23.79 1.90 18.44
C TYR A 122 23.70 0.38 18.47
N TYR A 123 22.48 -0.15 18.44
CA TYR A 123 22.24 -1.58 18.27
C TYR A 123 20.93 -1.82 17.51
N VAL A 124 20.82 -2.99 16.89
CA VAL A 124 19.58 -3.48 16.28
C VAL A 124 19.29 -4.88 16.80
N LYS A 125 18.01 -5.18 17.01
CA LYS A 125 17.55 -6.52 17.39
C LYS A 125 17.14 -7.26 16.12
N VAL A 126 17.79 -8.39 15.85
CA VAL A 126 17.52 -9.24 14.67
C VAL A 126 16.77 -10.49 15.12
N PRO A 127 15.46 -10.64 14.84
CA PRO A 127 14.70 -11.80 15.29
C PRO A 127 15.23 -13.10 14.69
N CYS A 128 15.47 -14.12 15.52
CA CYS A 128 15.95 -15.43 15.05
C CYS A 128 14.94 -16.14 14.14
N SER A 129 13.65 -15.77 14.20
CA SER A 129 12.59 -16.30 13.34
C SER A 129 12.51 -15.61 11.97
N GLN A 130 13.28 -14.55 11.72
CA GLN A 130 13.34 -13.88 10.42
C GLN A 130 14.46 -14.49 9.57
N ILE A 131 14.20 -15.68 9.02
CA ILE A 131 15.14 -16.37 8.14
C ILE A 131 15.25 -15.61 6.81
N PHE A 132 16.48 -15.38 6.35
CA PHE A 132 16.72 -14.59 5.14
C PHE A 132 16.07 -15.25 3.91
N LEU A 133 15.12 -14.53 3.31
CA LEU A 133 14.38 -14.90 2.10
C LEU A 133 13.62 -16.24 2.18
N ASP A 134 13.11 -16.62 3.36
CA ASP A 134 12.00 -17.58 3.42
C ASP A 134 10.67 -16.95 2.94
N ASP A 135 9.64 -17.76 2.74
CA ASP A 135 8.34 -17.28 2.20
C ASP A 135 7.72 -16.14 3.03
N SER A 136 7.88 -16.18 4.35
CA SER A 136 7.39 -15.10 5.22
C SER A 136 8.24 -13.84 5.06
N SER A 137 9.56 -13.97 4.98
CA SER A 137 10.49 -12.86 4.90
C SER A 137 10.47 -12.20 3.54
N ASN A 138 10.31 -12.95 2.46
CA ASN A 138 10.12 -12.40 1.11
C ASN A 138 8.95 -11.42 1.09
N ARG A 139 7.79 -11.80 1.66
CA ARG A 139 6.62 -10.90 1.77
C ARG A 139 6.91 -9.65 2.59
N LYS A 140 7.61 -9.79 3.73
CA LYS A 140 7.98 -8.65 4.60
C LYS A 140 8.98 -7.71 3.92
N ILE A 141 9.97 -8.25 3.23
CA ILE A 141 11.00 -7.49 2.51
C ILE A 141 10.37 -6.73 1.33
N LEU A 142 9.41 -7.33 0.63
CA LEU A 142 8.69 -6.66 -0.45
C LEU A 142 7.88 -5.44 0.03
N SER A 143 7.33 -5.49 1.24
CA SER A 143 6.64 -4.35 1.85
C SER A 143 7.60 -3.28 2.42
N TYR A 144 8.91 -3.57 2.49
CA TYR A 144 9.86 -2.67 3.13
C TYR A 144 10.37 -1.62 2.15
N THR A 145 9.94 -0.38 2.36
CA THR A 145 10.32 0.77 1.55
C THR A 145 10.85 1.91 2.42
N ASN A 146 11.83 2.66 1.89
CA ASN A 146 12.32 3.92 2.47
C ASN A 146 11.58 5.15 1.87
N LEU A 147 10.57 4.94 1.01
CA LEU A 147 9.78 6.04 0.47
C LEU A 147 9.06 6.79 1.61
N PRO A 148 9.28 8.11 1.76
CA PRO A 148 8.51 8.93 2.69
C PRO A 148 7.00 8.80 2.46
N GLN A 149 6.20 8.92 3.52
CA GLN A 149 4.74 8.74 3.46
C GLN A 149 4.07 9.58 2.37
N HIS A 150 4.52 10.82 2.17
CA HIS A 150 3.97 11.70 1.13
C HIS A 150 4.19 11.15 -0.29
N LEU A 151 5.34 10.49 -0.55
CA LEU A 151 5.58 9.84 -1.84
C LEU A 151 4.78 8.54 -1.99
N GLN A 152 4.54 7.81 -0.90
CA GLN A 152 3.65 6.64 -0.95
C GLN A 152 2.21 7.05 -1.30
N ASN A 153 1.71 8.10 -0.66
CA ASN A 153 0.39 8.65 -0.94
C ASN A 153 0.31 9.21 -2.38
N TYR A 154 1.36 9.89 -2.84
CA TYR A 154 1.45 10.36 -4.22
C TYR A 154 1.41 9.19 -5.22
N ASN A 155 2.21 8.14 -5.00
CA ASN A 155 2.22 6.95 -5.87
C ASN A 155 0.87 6.21 -5.86
N PHE A 156 0.20 6.18 -4.71
CA PHE A 156 -1.15 5.62 -4.59
C PHE A 156 -2.15 6.37 -5.49
N LEU A 157 -2.17 7.71 -5.44
CA LEU A 157 -3.00 8.53 -6.33
C LEU A 157 -2.60 8.35 -7.80
N LEU A 158 -1.29 8.34 -8.08
CA LEU A 158 -0.76 8.16 -9.43
C LEU A 158 -1.20 6.83 -10.05
N SER A 159 -1.27 5.75 -9.25
CA SER A 159 -1.75 4.44 -9.72
C SER A 159 -3.21 4.44 -10.20
N GLN A 160 -3.99 5.43 -9.77
CA GLN A 160 -5.40 5.61 -10.13
C GLN A 160 -5.64 6.75 -11.12
N LYS A 161 -4.56 7.42 -11.59
CA LYS A 161 -4.62 8.58 -12.49
C LYS A 161 -5.49 8.35 -13.73
N LYS A 162 -5.37 7.17 -14.35
CA LYS A 162 -6.15 6.82 -15.55
C LYS A 162 -7.66 6.98 -15.34
N PHE A 163 -8.19 6.60 -14.18
CA PHE A 163 -9.62 6.72 -13.90
C PHE A 163 -10.04 8.19 -13.74
N MET A 164 -9.17 9.00 -13.14
CA MET A 164 -9.37 10.44 -13.01
C MET A 164 -9.40 11.14 -14.38
N GLU A 165 -8.46 10.80 -15.27
CA GLU A 165 -8.39 11.33 -16.65
C GLU A 165 -9.62 10.95 -17.49
N ILE A 166 -10.15 9.73 -17.31
CA ILE A 166 -11.37 9.29 -18.00
C ILE A 166 -12.56 10.15 -17.58
N ILE A 167 -12.73 10.41 -16.28
CA ILE A 167 -13.82 11.28 -15.80
C ILE A 167 -13.63 12.72 -16.31
N GLU A 168 -12.39 13.24 -16.32
CA GLU A 168 -12.10 14.59 -16.82
C GLU A 168 -12.41 14.75 -18.32
N SER A 169 -12.18 13.69 -19.11
CA SER A 169 -12.48 13.67 -20.55
C SER A 169 -13.95 13.41 -20.88
N GLY A 170 -14.81 13.23 -19.87
CA GLY A 170 -16.25 13.02 -20.02
C GLY A 170 -16.69 11.56 -20.08
N GLY A 171 -15.77 10.62 -19.82
CA GLY A 171 -16.11 9.21 -19.60
C GLY A 171 -16.70 8.96 -18.21
N GLU A 172 -17.03 7.70 -17.94
CA GLU A 172 -17.72 7.28 -16.74
C GLU A 172 -16.96 6.18 -15.99
N VAL A 173 -16.90 6.30 -14.66
CA VAL A 173 -16.30 5.30 -13.78
C VAL A 173 -17.31 4.97 -12.68
N LYS A 174 -17.76 3.71 -12.65
CA LYS A 174 -18.66 3.17 -11.64
C LYS A 174 -17.91 2.20 -10.73
N LEU A 175 -18.18 2.26 -9.44
CA LEU A 175 -17.76 1.32 -8.42
C LEU A 175 -18.88 0.32 -8.18
N HIS A 176 -18.63 -0.94 -8.50
CA HIS A 176 -19.52 -2.05 -8.18
C HIS A 176 -18.90 -2.88 -7.06
N SER A 177 -19.65 -3.13 -5.98
CA SER A 177 -19.13 -3.93 -4.88
C SER A 177 -20.21 -4.76 -4.19
N THR A 178 -19.88 -6.00 -3.81
CA THR A 178 -20.70 -6.84 -2.94
C THR A 178 -19.99 -7.10 -1.62
N GLU A 179 -20.70 -6.97 -0.50
CA GLU A 179 -20.19 -7.24 0.85
C GLU A 179 -21.08 -8.27 1.56
N TRP A 180 -20.48 -9.33 2.10
CA TRP A 180 -21.19 -10.26 2.99
C TRP A 180 -21.23 -9.71 4.42
N VAL A 181 -22.30 -8.99 4.75
CA VAL A 181 -22.42 -8.18 5.99
C VAL A 181 -22.36 -9.01 7.29
N ASN A 182 -22.81 -10.27 7.25
CA ASN A 182 -22.80 -11.15 8.42
C ASN A 182 -21.51 -11.95 8.61
N LYS A 183 -20.48 -11.73 7.78
CA LYS A 183 -19.21 -12.47 7.83
C LYS A 183 -18.06 -11.57 8.28
N SER A 184 -17.47 -11.88 9.43
CA SER A 184 -16.31 -11.15 9.99
C SER A 184 -15.05 -11.19 9.10
N SER A 185 -15.02 -12.02 8.07
CA SER A 185 -13.93 -12.11 7.09
C SER A 185 -13.88 -10.92 6.12
N GLY A 186 -14.91 -10.06 6.06
CA GLY A 186 -15.02 -8.98 5.07
C GLY A 186 -15.09 -9.50 3.64
N LYS A 187 -15.68 -10.70 3.46
CA LYS A 187 -15.71 -11.36 2.16
C LYS A 187 -16.59 -10.55 1.23
N GLY A 188 -16.09 -10.27 0.03
CA GLY A 188 -16.82 -9.51 -0.97
C GLY A 188 -16.13 -9.51 -2.32
N GLU A 189 -16.66 -8.69 -3.21
CA GLU A 189 -16.03 -8.36 -4.48
C GLU A 189 -16.09 -6.85 -4.66
N THR A 190 -15.02 -6.25 -5.18
CA THR A 190 -14.97 -4.83 -5.50
C THR A 190 -14.36 -4.67 -6.88
N LYS A 191 -15.05 -3.96 -7.77
CA LYS A 191 -14.59 -3.70 -9.13
C LYS A 191 -14.94 -2.29 -9.59
N LEU A 192 -14.15 -1.75 -10.49
CA LEU A 192 -14.53 -0.57 -11.27
C LEU A 192 -15.04 -1.00 -12.64
N ILE A 193 -16.18 -0.45 -13.05
CA ILE A 193 -16.72 -0.53 -14.40
C ILE A 193 -16.44 0.82 -15.05
N VAL A 194 -15.62 0.82 -16.09
CA VAL A 194 -15.06 2.04 -16.68
C VAL A 194 -15.47 2.12 -18.14
N ASN A 195 -16.13 3.21 -18.51
CA ASN A 195 -16.50 3.54 -19.89
C ASN A 195 -15.70 4.78 -20.33
N ASP A 196 -14.80 4.61 -21.28
CA ASP A 196 -13.96 5.70 -21.81
C ASP A 196 -14.56 6.42 -23.03
N GLY A 197 -15.82 6.09 -23.38
CA GLY A 197 -16.55 6.64 -24.53
C GLY A 197 -16.59 5.69 -25.72
N ASP A 198 -15.61 4.78 -25.83
CA ASP A 198 -15.54 3.78 -26.90
C ASP A 198 -15.86 2.38 -26.38
N GLU A 199 -15.31 2.01 -25.22
CA GLU A 199 -15.46 0.66 -24.65
C GLU A 199 -15.70 0.68 -23.13
N THR A 200 -16.38 -0.37 -22.66
CA THR A 200 -16.57 -0.61 -21.22
C THR A 200 -15.64 -1.73 -20.75
N LYS A 201 -14.87 -1.48 -19.70
CA LYS A 201 -13.91 -2.40 -19.09
C LYS A 201 -14.11 -2.56 -17.60
N GLU A 202 -13.82 -3.75 -17.10
CA GLU A 202 -13.87 -4.05 -15.66
C GLU A 202 -12.47 -4.18 -15.06
N TYR A 203 -12.27 -3.57 -13.88
CA TYR A 203 -11.02 -3.62 -13.11
C TYR A 203 -11.30 -4.18 -11.72
N LEU A 204 -10.81 -5.38 -11.44
CA LEU A 204 -11.01 -6.07 -10.16
C LEU A 204 -10.00 -5.63 -9.10
N TYR A 205 -10.48 -5.40 -7.88
CA TYR A 205 -9.64 -5.23 -6.69
C TYR A 205 -9.49 -6.58 -5.98
N PRO A 206 -8.27 -7.16 -5.91
CA PRO A 206 -8.05 -8.50 -5.35
C PRO A 206 -7.97 -8.48 -3.82
N TYR A 207 -8.80 -7.67 -3.16
CA TYR A 207 -8.75 -7.43 -1.72
C TYR A 207 -10.12 -7.59 -1.08
N TRP A 208 -10.10 -8.04 0.17
CA TRP A 208 -11.23 -8.05 1.09
C TRP A 208 -10.91 -7.13 2.26
N PHE A 209 -11.95 -6.53 2.83
CA PHE A 209 -11.79 -5.52 3.87
C PHE A 209 -12.42 -6.02 5.18
N PRO A 210 -11.70 -6.85 5.96
CA PRO A 210 -12.22 -7.36 7.22
C PRO A 210 -12.32 -6.24 8.26
N PHE A 211 -13.32 -6.34 9.13
CA PHE A 211 -13.55 -5.44 10.28
C PHE A 211 -13.84 -3.97 9.95
N THR A 212 -13.97 -3.61 8.67
CA THR A 212 -14.29 -2.24 8.23
C THR A 212 -15.46 -2.32 7.25
N PRO A 213 -16.62 -1.69 7.53
CA PRO A 213 -17.72 -1.63 6.58
C PRO A 213 -17.27 -1.03 5.25
N TYR A 214 -17.80 -1.51 4.13
CA TYR A 214 -17.32 -1.08 2.81
C TYR A 214 -17.55 0.42 2.56
N GLU A 215 -18.60 1.01 3.14
CA GLU A 215 -18.85 2.46 3.13
C GLU A 215 -17.71 3.29 3.76
N GLU A 216 -16.98 2.74 4.73
CA GLU A 216 -15.78 3.37 5.29
C GLU A 216 -14.51 3.10 4.48
N VAL A 217 -14.52 2.05 3.65
CA VAL A 217 -13.40 1.66 2.80
C VAL A 217 -13.36 2.52 1.55
N PHE A 218 -14.50 2.75 0.89
CA PHE A 218 -14.53 3.43 -0.40
C PHE A 218 -13.86 4.81 -0.38
N PRO A 219 -14.10 5.70 0.61
CA PRO A 219 -13.43 7.00 0.67
C PRO A 219 -11.91 6.90 0.88
N LYS A 220 -11.43 5.80 1.48
CA LYS A 220 -9.99 5.54 1.67
C LYS A 220 -9.36 4.94 0.41
N LEU A 221 -10.13 4.16 -0.34
CA LEU A 221 -9.70 3.52 -1.58
C LEU A 221 -9.72 4.49 -2.77
N PHE A 222 -10.70 5.39 -2.80
CA PHE A 222 -10.89 6.41 -3.84
C PHE A 222 -10.98 7.82 -3.22
N PRO A 223 -9.92 8.29 -2.54
CA PRO A 223 -9.95 9.59 -1.86
C PRO A 223 -10.07 10.79 -2.83
N TRP A 224 -9.84 10.56 -4.12
CA TRP A 224 -9.98 11.54 -5.20
C TRP A 224 -11.42 11.68 -5.72
N ALA A 225 -12.35 10.82 -5.27
CA ALA A 225 -13.71 10.75 -5.78
C ALA A 225 -14.76 11.29 -4.78
N ASN A 226 -15.79 11.90 -5.34
CA ASN A 226 -17.12 11.96 -4.75
C ASN A 226 -17.93 10.75 -5.23
N PHE A 227 -18.89 10.31 -4.42
CA PHE A 227 -19.74 9.15 -4.71
C PHE A 227 -21.18 9.61 -4.88
N SER A 228 -21.81 9.16 -5.95
CA SER A 228 -23.26 9.24 -6.15
C SER A 228 -23.80 7.87 -6.51
N VAL A 229 -25.10 7.65 -6.35
CA VAL A 229 -25.72 6.39 -6.77
C VAL A 229 -25.84 6.30 -8.28
N ASP A 230 -25.83 5.06 -8.77
CA ASP A 230 -26.32 4.74 -10.10
C ASP A 230 -27.86 4.66 -10.07
N GLU A 231 -28.52 5.72 -10.55
CA GLU A 231 -29.97 5.83 -10.45
C GLU A 231 -30.72 4.75 -11.25
N GLU A 232 -30.12 4.18 -12.29
CA GLU A 232 -30.72 3.09 -13.06
C GLU A 232 -30.65 1.78 -12.27
N PHE A 233 -29.49 1.49 -11.67
CA PHE A 233 -29.30 0.31 -10.84
C PHE A 233 -30.25 0.27 -9.62
N PHE A 234 -30.49 1.43 -8.99
CA PHE A 234 -31.31 1.52 -7.78
C PHE A 234 -32.81 1.73 -8.05
N GLU A 235 -33.26 1.89 -9.30
CA GLU A 235 -34.64 2.29 -9.61
C GLU A 235 -35.68 1.32 -9.03
N GLU A 236 -35.49 0.02 -9.22
CA GLU A 236 -36.41 -1.01 -8.72
C GLU A 236 -36.46 -1.03 -7.19
N SER A 237 -35.30 -1.13 -6.53
CA SER A 237 -35.20 -1.17 -5.07
C SER A 237 -35.72 0.10 -4.40
N ASP A 238 -35.39 1.28 -4.97
CA ASP A 238 -35.89 2.55 -4.45
C ASP A 238 -37.42 2.64 -4.62
N SER A 239 -37.96 2.16 -5.75
CA SER A 239 -39.39 2.18 -6.07
C SER A 239 -40.18 1.27 -5.14
N GLU A 240 -39.69 0.07 -4.86
CA GLU A 240 -40.29 -0.85 -3.89
C GLU A 240 -40.34 -0.23 -2.49
N LEU A 241 -39.22 0.34 -2.04
CA LEU A 241 -39.14 1.00 -0.73
C LEU A 241 -40.07 2.22 -0.66
N TRP A 242 -40.10 3.02 -1.72
CA TRP A 242 -41.01 4.16 -1.83
C TRP A 242 -42.47 3.72 -1.76
N GLN A 243 -42.85 2.68 -2.51
CA GLN A 243 -44.22 2.15 -2.50
C GLN A 243 -44.64 1.68 -1.11
N GLN A 244 -43.73 1.03 -0.36
CA GLN A 244 -43.99 0.58 1.01
C GLN A 244 -44.19 1.75 2.01
N LEU A 245 -43.48 2.86 1.81
CA LEU A 245 -43.44 3.97 2.78
C LEU A 245 -44.38 5.12 2.44
N HIS A 246 -44.67 5.34 1.16
CA HIS A 246 -45.35 6.54 0.66
C HIS A 246 -46.59 6.25 -0.20
N CYS A 247 -46.90 4.97 -0.47
CA CYS A 247 -48.11 4.59 -1.19
C CYS A 247 -49.05 3.78 -0.29
N TRP A 248 -50.35 3.99 -0.50
CA TRP A 248 -51.41 3.22 0.14
C TRP A 248 -52.30 2.62 -0.95
N TYR A 249 -52.58 1.33 -0.84
CA TYR A 249 -53.44 0.63 -1.80
C TYR A 249 -54.91 0.86 -1.44
N ASP A 250 -55.66 1.45 -2.38
CA ASP A 250 -57.09 1.70 -2.26
C ASP A 250 -57.88 0.55 -2.90
N ASN A 251 -58.52 -0.26 -2.05
CA ASN A 251 -59.35 -1.38 -2.48
C ASN A 251 -60.60 -0.96 -3.26
N GLU A 252 -61.09 0.27 -3.11
CA GLU A 252 -62.28 0.76 -3.83
C GLU A 252 -61.94 1.20 -5.26
N MET A 253 -60.73 1.71 -5.47
CA MET A 253 -60.24 2.16 -6.77
C MET A 253 -59.38 1.12 -7.50
N ASP A 254 -58.99 0.05 -6.82
CA ASP A 254 -58.05 -0.97 -7.31
C ASP A 254 -56.73 -0.35 -7.80
N ASP A 255 -56.22 0.63 -7.06
CA ASP A 255 -55.04 1.42 -7.45
C ASP A 255 -54.19 1.84 -6.24
N TRP A 256 -52.92 2.15 -6.50
CA TRP A 256 -52.00 2.69 -5.50
C TRP A 256 -52.06 4.21 -5.45
N ILE A 257 -52.39 4.76 -4.29
CA ILE A 257 -52.46 6.20 -4.08
C ILE A 257 -51.20 6.67 -3.36
N VAL A 258 -50.55 7.69 -3.90
CA VAL A 258 -49.41 8.35 -3.24
C VAL A 258 -49.93 9.20 -2.08
N VAL A 259 -49.56 8.83 -0.85
CA VAL A 259 -49.97 9.50 0.38
C VAL A 259 -48.82 10.28 1.04
N GLY A 260 -47.61 10.18 0.50
CA GLY A 260 -46.41 10.87 0.98
C GLY A 260 -45.67 11.66 -0.10
N ASP A 261 -44.35 11.60 -0.09
CA ASP A 261 -43.50 12.22 -1.10
C ASP A 261 -43.71 11.55 -2.47
N THR A 262 -43.52 12.30 -3.56
CA THR A 262 -43.36 11.67 -4.88
C THR A 262 -42.10 10.82 -4.92
N PHE A 263 -42.02 9.87 -5.86
CA PHE A 263 -40.84 9.00 -6.00
C PHE A 263 -39.54 9.81 -6.08
N GLU A 264 -39.49 10.85 -6.91
CA GLU A 264 -38.32 11.74 -7.05
C GLU A 264 -37.97 12.49 -5.75
N GLN A 265 -38.96 12.99 -5.03
CA GLN A 265 -38.74 13.67 -3.75
C GLN A 265 -38.21 12.72 -2.67
N PHE A 266 -38.66 11.47 -2.69
CA PHE A 266 -38.18 10.42 -1.81
C PHE A 266 -36.73 10.05 -2.14
N ARG A 267 -36.41 9.79 -3.42
CA ARG A 267 -35.04 9.44 -3.86
C ARG A 267 -34.00 10.46 -3.44
N GLN A 268 -34.31 11.76 -3.56
CA GLN A 268 -33.40 12.84 -3.16
C GLN A 268 -33.07 12.87 -1.66
N LYS A 269 -33.88 12.23 -0.82
CA LYS A 269 -33.66 12.14 0.64
C LYS A 269 -32.85 10.90 1.03
N LEU A 270 -32.64 9.96 0.12
CA LEU A 270 -31.87 8.75 0.39
C LEU A 270 -30.37 9.03 0.50
N HIS A 271 -29.67 8.18 1.24
CA HIS A 271 -28.22 8.30 1.36
C HIS A 271 -27.54 8.07 -0.01
N PRO A 272 -26.58 8.91 -0.42
CA PRO A 272 -25.91 8.79 -1.73
C PRO A 272 -24.95 7.60 -1.81
N MET A 273 -24.61 7.00 -0.67
CA MET A 273 -23.79 5.79 -0.57
C MET A 273 -24.63 4.72 0.12
N ARG A 274 -25.65 4.23 -0.60
CA ARG A 274 -26.56 3.16 -0.14
C ARG A 274 -26.31 1.88 -0.93
N TYR A 275 -26.90 0.78 -0.48
CA TYR A 275 -26.80 -0.53 -1.10
C TYR A 275 -28.16 -1.20 -1.23
N VAL A 276 -28.27 -2.15 -2.15
CA VAL A 276 -29.37 -3.11 -2.22
C VAL A 276 -29.08 -4.25 -1.24
N ASP A 277 -30.02 -4.50 -0.33
CA ASP A 277 -29.91 -5.60 0.63
C ASP A 277 -30.50 -6.89 0.05
N HIS A 278 -29.66 -7.89 -0.14
CA HIS A 278 -30.07 -9.22 -0.57
C HIS A 278 -30.30 -10.10 0.65
N ALA A 279 -31.55 -10.08 1.13
CA ALA A 279 -32.06 -10.92 2.23
C ALA A 279 -31.27 -10.79 3.55
N GLY A 280 -30.72 -9.61 3.85
CA GLY A 280 -29.90 -9.37 5.03
C GLY A 280 -28.54 -10.03 5.01
N GLU A 281 -28.13 -10.64 3.89
CA GLU A 281 -26.88 -11.40 3.79
C GLU A 281 -25.80 -10.68 2.97
N VAL A 282 -26.19 -10.01 1.90
CA VAL A 282 -25.28 -9.35 0.96
C VAL A 282 -25.72 -7.92 0.69
N ALA A 283 -24.84 -6.97 0.95
CA ALA A 283 -24.99 -5.58 0.54
C ALA A 283 -24.35 -5.39 -0.83
N GLU A 284 -25.13 -4.93 -1.83
CA GLU A 284 -24.65 -4.65 -3.18
C GLU A 284 -24.68 -3.15 -3.48
N TYR A 285 -23.51 -2.61 -3.84
CA TYR A 285 -23.27 -1.20 -4.11
C TYR A 285 -23.02 -0.99 -5.61
N MET A 286 -23.66 0.03 -6.19
CA MET A 286 -23.34 0.56 -7.52
C MET A 286 -23.25 2.08 -7.46
N LEU A 287 -22.03 2.61 -7.43
CA LEU A 287 -21.77 4.04 -7.20
C LEU A 287 -21.08 4.65 -8.41
N VAL A 288 -21.57 5.78 -8.89
CA VAL A 288 -20.89 6.60 -9.89
C VAL A 288 -19.84 7.47 -9.20
N LEU A 289 -18.60 7.41 -9.69
CA LEU A 289 -17.49 8.20 -9.18
C LEU A 289 -17.34 9.50 -9.97
N SER A 290 -17.18 10.62 -9.27
CA SER A 290 -16.88 11.93 -9.88
C SER A 290 -15.69 12.59 -9.20
N LEU A 291 -14.96 13.45 -9.92
CA LEU A 291 -13.78 14.11 -9.35
C LEU A 291 -14.16 15.10 -8.24
N ASN A 292 -13.59 14.90 -7.05
CA ASN A 292 -13.61 15.90 -5.99
C ASN A 292 -12.47 16.92 -6.16
N GLU A 293 -12.33 17.86 -5.22
CA GLU A 293 -11.27 18.88 -5.27
C GLU A 293 -9.86 18.26 -5.28
N LEU A 294 -9.62 17.22 -4.47
CA LEU A 294 -8.33 16.52 -4.44
C LEU A 294 -8.01 15.89 -5.80
N GLY A 295 -8.97 15.21 -6.43
CA GLY A 295 -8.79 14.58 -7.73
C GLY A 295 -8.43 15.59 -8.82
N LYS A 296 -9.16 16.71 -8.89
CA LYS A 296 -8.88 17.80 -9.85
C LYS A 296 -7.50 18.41 -9.62
N SER A 297 -7.19 18.79 -8.39
CA SER A 297 -5.88 19.38 -8.06
C SER A 297 -4.73 18.41 -8.28
N PHE A 298 -4.94 17.10 -8.08
CA PHE A 298 -3.91 16.10 -8.34
C PHE A 298 -3.53 16.03 -9.83
N LEU A 299 -4.52 16.07 -10.73
CA LEU A 299 -4.28 16.09 -12.18
C LEU A 299 -3.50 17.35 -12.59
N GLU A 300 -3.87 18.52 -12.08
CA GLU A 300 -3.15 19.77 -12.34
C GLU A 300 -1.68 19.73 -11.85
N VAL A 301 -1.46 19.18 -10.64
CA VAL A 301 -0.12 19.04 -10.06
C VAL A 301 0.70 18.02 -10.85
N GLU A 302 0.12 16.91 -11.28
CA GLU A 302 0.82 15.91 -12.09
C GLU A 302 1.24 16.50 -13.43
N GLN A 303 0.34 17.22 -14.09
CA GLN A 303 0.65 17.94 -15.32
C GLN A 303 1.82 18.91 -15.09
N PHE A 304 1.77 19.68 -14.00
CA PHE A 304 2.84 20.63 -13.67
C PHE A 304 4.20 19.95 -13.45
N ILE A 305 4.24 18.81 -12.74
CA ILE A 305 5.46 18.06 -12.40
C ILE A 305 6.05 17.32 -13.61
N SER A 306 5.19 16.88 -14.54
CA SER A 306 5.63 16.14 -15.74
C SER A 306 6.40 17.01 -16.75
N GLU A 307 6.20 18.34 -16.70
CA GLU A 307 6.84 19.29 -17.60
C GLU A 307 8.25 19.72 -17.12
N THR A 308 9.20 19.84 -18.04
CA THR A 308 10.52 20.41 -17.72
C THR A 308 10.41 21.92 -17.51
N ARG A 309 10.79 22.42 -16.33
CA ARG A 309 10.65 23.84 -15.96
C ARG A 309 11.98 24.58 -15.82
N PRO A 310 12.04 25.89 -16.15
CA PRO A 310 13.16 26.74 -15.80
C PRO A 310 13.19 27.02 -14.28
N TYR A 311 14.36 27.41 -13.75
CA TYR A 311 14.56 27.84 -12.36
C TYR A 311 14.30 26.79 -11.26
N THR A 312 14.24 25.49 -11.58
CA THR A 312 14.04 24.40 -10.60
C THR A 312 15.05 24.38 -9.44
N LYS A 313 16.22 25.01 -9.61
CA LYS A 313 17.28 25.16 -8.61
C LYS A 313 17.22 26.46 -7.80
N ALA A 314 16.38 27.43 -8.16
CA ALA A 314 16.28 28.70 -7.44
C ALA A 314 15.73 28.44 -6.03
N ARG A 315 16.47 28.85 -4.99
CA ARG A 315 16.07 28.72 -3.59
C ARG A 315 16.34 30.05 -2.88
N PRO A 316 15.40 30.56 -2.06
CA PRO A 316 15.66 31.72 -1.22
C PRO A 316 16.66 31.33 -0.11
N GLU A 317 17.68 32.15 0.11
CA GLU A 317 18.62 31.99 1.22
C GLU A 317 18.16 32.85 2.41
N SER A 318 18.10 32.25 3.61
CA SER A 318 17.83 33.01 4.84
C SER A 318 19.00 33.92 5.15
N LYS A 319 18.71 35.16 5.58
CA LYS A 319 19.71 36.13 6.04
C LYS A 319 19.97 36.05 7.55
N ASP A 320 19.22 35.23 8.28
CA ASP A 320 19.38 35.08 9.72
C ASP A 320 20.49 34.05 10.01
N LYS A 321 21.57 34.53 10.63
CA LYS A 321 22.71 33.75 11.15
C LYS A 321 22.50 33.34 12.59
#